data_AF-A0A7V9TA63-F1
#
_entry.id   AF-A0A7V9TA63-F1
#
_cell.length_a   1.000
_cell.length_b   1.000
_cell.length_c   1.000
_cell.angle_alpha   90.00
_cell.angle_beta   90.00
_cell.angle_gamma   90.00
#
_symmetry.space_group_name_H-M   'P 1'
#
loop_
_entity.id
_entity.type
_entity.pdbx_description
1 polymer ?
#
loop_
_entity_poly.entity_id
_entity_poly.type
_entity_poly.pdbx_seq_one_letter_code
_entity_poly.pdbx_strand_id
1 'polypeptide(L)'
;MLILLGIAFLAGVVTSLSPCVLPVLPIIVAGSATSTDRRRAFVIVAGLVLSFTVFTLAGGALLSALGLPEDLLRDLAIVAILVLAASLLSRRVAWLLERPLLVLTRRRPSTGGSGLLLGASLGLVFVPCAGPVLAAISVLAASGEIGIRIILVTGAYAVGTAVPMLAIAIGGQRLTAAVGLLRTHAGATRRAAGVLLGVGALAIAFGLDQEITTRLPAYGTSFQERVERNSTVRRELRGLTGSGNALGADASATPRAPAFRGIKLWLNTPGGRPVSIAALRGKVVLVDFWTYSCINCIRTLPHLKAWDKAYRSAGLAIVGVHSPEFAFERVPDNVRSATTRLGLRYPIALDNDFATWRAYDNDYWPAKYLIDKSGRVRYTHFGEGAYSETESFIRRLLGEKVKVPRTSVEDETPSVITTPESYLGYARLDRFAGGGVIFDEEASYRFATRRLGPDELSYAGRWTVEPARIVAGADARLRLRFQANDVFLVLAGEGEVEVLVDGQRQRTVHVSGTPRLYMLAEFRRFRRGLLELRFSRGVEAYAFTFG
;
A
#
# COMPACT_ATOMS: atom_id res chain seq x y z
N MET A 1 4.40 -8.03 -14.83
CA MET A 1 5.60 -8.89 -14.59
C MET A 1 6.92 -8.11 -14.64
N LEU A 2 7.32 -7.48 -15.75
CA LEU A 2 8.60 -6.74 -15.84
C LEU A 2 8.72 -5.62 -14.80
N ILE A 3 7.63 -4.87 -14.58
CA ILE A 3 7.56 -3.81 -13.56
C ILE A 3 7.74 -4.39 -12.15
N LEU A 4 7.10 -5.53 -11.87
CA LEU A 4 7.21 -6.26 -10.61
C LEU A 4 8.64 -6.74 -10.32
N LEU A 5 9.32 -7.29 -11.35
CA LEU A 5 10.72 -7.71 -11.24
C LEU A 5 11.64 -6.50 -11.00
N GLY A 6 11.39 -5.38 -11.68
CA GLY A 6 12.12 -4.13 -11.46
C GLY A 6 11.94 -3.59 -10.04
N ILE A 7 10.72 -3.63 -9.50
CA ILE A 7 10.42 -3.19 -8.13
C ILE A 7 11.05 -4.13 -7.11
N ALA A 8 10.93 -5.45 -7.29
CA ALA A 8 11.56 -6.43 -6.42
C ALA A 8 13.08 -6.26 -6.39
N PHE A 9 13.70 -6.03 -7.55
CA PHE A 9 15.12 -5.72 -7.65
C PHE A 9 15.48 -4.43 -6.89
N LEU A 10 14.74 -3.34 -7.10
CA LEU A 10 14.96 -2.07 -6.41
C LEU A 10 14.75 -2.19 -4.89
N ALA A 11 13.74 -2.91 -4.44
CA ALA A 11 13.49 -3.19 -3.03
C ALA A 11 14.65 -3.98 -2.41
N GLY A 12 15.22 -4.95 -3.14
CA GLY A 12 16.43 -5.65 -2.74
C GLY A 12 17.64 -4.72 -2.61
N VAL A 13 17.82 -3.79 -3.57
CA VAL A 13 18.89 -2.78 -3.50
C VAL A 13 18.73 -1.88 -2.27
N VAL A 14 17.54 -1.37 -2.00
CA VAL A 14 17.25 -0.53 -0.83
C VAL A 14 17.47 -1.31 0.47
N THR A 15 17.07 -2.59 0.51
CA THR A 15 17.27 -3.44 1.69
C THR A 15 18.74 -3.64 2.02
N SER A 16 19.63 -3.68 1.02
CA SER A 16 21.07 -3.76 1.26
C SER A 16 21.66 -2.53 1.96
N LEU A 17 20.97 -1.39 1.89
CA LEU A 17 21.32 -0.13 2.55
C LEU A 17 20.62 0.04 3.90
N SER A 18 19.81 -0.95 4.32
CA SER A 18 19.06 -0.90 5.58
C SER A 18 20.01 -0.85 6.79
N PRO A 19 19.65 -0.12 7.86
CA PRO A 19 20.44 -0.03 9.09
C PRO A 19 20.73 -1.39 9.75
N CYS A 20 19.99 -2.45 9.39
CA CYS A 20 20.26 -3.82 9.86
C CYS A 20 21.43 -4.51 9.15
N VAL A 21 21.79 -4.08 7.93
CA VAL A 21 22.84 -4.70 7.09
C VAL A 21 24.20 -4.02 7.30
N LEU A 22 24.18 -2.70 7.50
CA LEU A 22 25.36 -1.86 7.75
C LEU A 22 26.31 -2.42 8.84
N PRO A 23 25.83 -2.97 9.97
CA PRO A 23 26.70 -3.53 11.02
C PRO A 23 27.38 -4.85 10.66
N VAL A 24 26.87 -5.59 9.69
CA VAL A 24 27.41 -6.89 9.22
C VAL A 24 28.50 -6.70 8.16
N LEU A 25 28.44 -5.56 7.48
CA LEU A 25 29.33 -5.14 6.41
C LEU A 25 30.84 -5.24 6.77
N PRO A 26 31.31 -4.86 7.99
CA PRO A 26 32.71 -5.04 8.39
C PRO A 26 33.14 -6.51 8.50
N ILE A 27 32.23 -7.42 8.86
CA ILE A 27 32.52 -8.87 8.97
C ILE A 27 32.67 -9.46 7.57
N ILE A 28 31.83 -9.05 6.62
CA ILE A 28 31.92 -9.48 5.22
C ILE A 28 33.23 -9.00 4.59
N VAL A 29 33.60 -7.74 4.84
CA VAL A 29 34.88 -7.17 4.38
C VAL A 29 36.08 -7.86 5.04
N ALA A 30 36.02 -8.16 6.35
CA ALA A 30 37.07 -8.90 7.03
C ALA A 30 37.19 -10.36 6.53
N GLY A 31 36.06 -11.02 6.28
CA GLY A 31 36.00 -12.38 5.72
C GLY A 31 36.53 -12.44 4.29
N SER A 32 36.24 -11.43 3.46
CA SER A 32 36.73 -11.32 2.08
C SER A 32 38.20 -10.88 1.99
N ALA A 33 38.71 -10.14 3.00
CA ALA A 33 40.10 -9.69 3.06
C ALA A 33 41.12 -10.83 3.34
N THR A 34 40.66 -12.00 3.78
CA THR A 34 41.56 -13.15 4.06
C THR A 34 42.01 -13.93 2.82
N SER A 35 41.55 -13.57 1.62
CA SER A 35 41.96 -14.21 0.36
C SER A 35 41.98 -13.23 -0.82
N THR A 36 43.03 -13.28 -1.64
CA THR A 36 43.28 -12.41 -2.80
C THR A 36 42.37 -12.69 -4.01
N ASP A 37 41.54 -13.73 -3.98
CA ASP A 37 40.76 -14.20 -5.13
C ASP A 37 39.31 -13.69 -5.12
N ARG A 38 38.90 -13.03 -6.22
CA ARG A 38 37.54 -12.49 -6.43
C ARG A 38 36.47 -13.58 -6.39
N ARG A 39 36.83 -14.84 -6.70
CA ARG A 39 35.91 -15.98 -6.70
C ARG A 39 35.25 -16.23 -5.34
N ARG A 40 35.92 -15.89 -4.23
CA ARG A 40 35.37 -16.12 -2.88
C ARG A 40 34.22 -15.19 -2.53
N ALA A 41 34.26 -13.93 -3.00
CA ALA A 41 33.16 -12.98 -2.81
C ALA A 41 31.89 -13.46 -3.52
N PHE A 42 32.03 -13.98 -4.75
CA PHE A 42 30.92 -14.59 -5.48
C PHE A 42 30.35 -15.82 -4.78
N VAL A 43 31.19 -16.69 -4.22
CA VAL A 43 30.74 -17.89 -3.48
C VAL A 43 29.99 -17.52 -2.19
N ILE A 44 30.43 -16.48 -1.47
CA ILE A 44 29.74 -15.99 -0.26
C ILE A 44 28.38 -15.41 -0.61
N VAL A 45 28.30 -14.57 -1.66
CA VAL A 45 27.04 -13.95 -2.11
C VAL A 45 26.09 -15.01 -2.68
N ALA A 46 26.60 -15.98 -3.44
CA ALA A 46 25.79 -17.11 -3.93
C ALA A 46 25.26 -17.97 -2.77
N GLY A 47 26.08 -18.22 -1.74
CA GLY A 47 25.64 -18.91 -0.51
C GLY A 47 24.59 -18.14 0.26
N LEU A 48 24.72 -16.82 0.36
CA LEU A 48 23.73 -15.93 0.98
C LEU A 48 22.41 -15.99 0.22
N VAL A 49 22.42 -15.81 -1.10
CA VAL A 49 21.21 -15.84 -1.95
C VAL A 49 20.52 -17.21 -1.90
N LEU A 50 21.30 -18.29 -2.01
CA LEU A 50 20.76 -19.65 -2.00
C LEU A 50 20.13 -19.98 -0.65
N SER A 51 20.85 -19.74 0.46
CA SER A 51 20.31 -19.97 1.80
C SER A 51 19.10 -19.10 2.10
N PHE A 52 19.16 -17.81 1.76
CA PHE A 52 18.05 -16.88 1.93
C PHE A 52 16.80 -17.34 1.17
N THR A 53 16.94 -17.74 -0.09
CA THR A 53 15.82 -18.23 -0.91
C THR A 53 15.25 -19.53 -0.34
N VAL A 54 16.11 -20.48 0.05
CA VAL A 54 15.70 -21.76 0.62
C VAL A 54 14.98 -21.56 1.95
N PHE A 55 15.53 -20.76 2.88
CA PHE A 55 14.90 -20.53 4.17
C PHE A 55 13.60 -19.73 4.07
N THR A 56 13.53 -18.76 3.16
CA THR A 56 12.31 -17.97 2.94
C THR A 56 11.17 -18.85 2.40
N LEU A 57 11.48 -19.74 1.46
CA LEU A 57 10.48 -20.63 0.85
C LEU A 57 10.13 -21.81 1.77
N ALA A 58 11.13 -22.44 2.40
CA ALA A 58 10.93 -23.60 3.26
C ALA A 58 10.39 -23.24 4.64
N GLY A 59 10.76 -22.08 5.19
CA GLY A 59 10.34 -21.66 6.53
C GLY A 59 8.83 -21.48 6.64
N GLY A 60 8.21 -20.81 5.65
CA GLY A 60 6.75 -20.64 5.60
C GLY A 60 6.02 -21.97 5.43
N ALA A 61 6.49 -22.83 4.51
CA ALA A 61 5.89 -24.14 4.25
C ALA A 61 6.05 -25.13 5.42
N LEU A 62 7.15 -25.06 6.17
CA LEU A 62 7.42 -25.95 7.30
C LEU A 62 6.60 -25.55 8.54
N LEU A 63 6.46 -24.25 8.81
CA LEU A 63 5.65 -23.74 9.92
C LEU A 63 4.16 -24.04 9.72
N SER A 64 3.65 -23.88 8.51
CA SER A 64 2.25 -24.18 8.19
C SER A 64 1.95 -25.67 8.31
N ALA A 65 2.89 -26.55 7.92
CA ALA A 65 2.78 -27.99 8.09
C ALA A 65 2.81 -28.44 9.57
N LEU A 66 3.47 -27.69 10.45
CA LEU A 66 3.62 -28.00 11.87
C LEU A 66 2.58 -27.32 12.78
N GLY A 67 1.73 -26.44 12.24
CA GLY A 67 0.66 -25.76 13.00
C GLY A 67 1.17 -24.80 14.08
N LEU A 68 2.37 -24.25 13.90
CA LEU A 68 3.00 -23.35 14.88
C LEU A 68 2.54 -21.88 14.69
N PRO A 69 2.48 -21.08 15.76
CA PRO A 69 2.09 -19.67 15.67
C PRO A 69 3.06 -18.85 14.81
N GLU A 70 2.52 -17.92 14.01
CA GLU A 70 3.28 -17.09 13.05
C GLU A 70 4.32 -16.19 13.73
N ASP A 71 4.09 -15.81 14.98
CA ASP A 71 5.01 -14.98 15.77
C ASP A 71 6.30 -15.73 16.17
N LEU A 72 6.30 -17.07 16.16
CA LEU A 72 7.44 -17.87 16.59
C LEU A 72 8.69 -17.61 15.73
N LEU A 73 8.51 -17.41 14.42
CA LEU A 73 9.64 -17.14 13.53
C LEU A 73 10.26 -15.76 13.82
N ARG A 74 9.42 -14.77 14.12
CA ARG A 74 9.84 -13.42 14.49
C ARG A 74 10.61 -13.44 15.81
N ASP A 75 10.10 -14.13 16.81
CA ASP A 75 10.73 -14.23 18.13
C ASP A 75 12.07 -14.96 18.07
N LEU A 76 12.15 -16.09 17.35
CA LEU A 76 13.41 -16.81 17.14
C LEU A 76 14.46 -15.94 16.44
N ALA A 77 14.03 -15.12 15.48
CA ALA A 77 14.92 -14.22 14.76
C ALA A 77 15.44 -13.07 15.65
N ILE A 78 14.58 -12.48 16.49
CA ILE A 78 14.99 -11.46 17.47
C ILE A 78 16.02 -12.04 18.46
N VAL A 79 15.76 -13.24 18.98
CA VAL A 79 16.68 -13.94 19.88
C VAL A 79 18.03 -14.19 19.20
N ALA A 80 18.03 -14.64 17.94
CA ALA A 80 19.26 -14.87 17.18
C ALA A 80 20.07 -13.57 16.96
N ILE A 81 19.41 -12.45 16.65
CA ILE A 81 20.08 -11.15 16.47
C ILE A 81 20.67 -10.65 17.80
N LEU A 82 19.93 -10.79 18.91
CA LEU A 82 20.43 -10.40 20.24
C LEU A 82 21.65 -11.22 20.66
N VAL A 83 21.65 -12.54 20.38
CA VAL A 83 22.82 -13.40 20.60
C VAL A 83 24.01 -12.96 19.77
N LEU A 84 23.80 -12.61 18.50
CA LEU A 84 24.85 -12.10 17.62
C LEU A 84 25.39 -10.74 18.09
N ALA A 85 24.52 -9.82 18.48
CA ALA A 85 24.90 -8.53 19.07
C ALA A 85 25.72 -8.70 20.35
N ALA A 86 25.30 -9.61 21.25
CA ALA A 86 26.03 -9.92 22.48
C ALA A 86 27.42 -10.53 22.21
N SER A 87 27.55 -11.37 21.17
CA SER A 87 28.82 -11.93 20.71
C SER A 87 29.78 -10.86 20.14
N LEU A 88 29.24 -9.82 19.49
CA LEU A 88 30.03 -8.69 19.02
C LEU A 88 30.46 -7.76 20.15
N LEU A 89 29.67 -7.66 21.23
CA LEU A 89 29.92 -6.78 22.37
C LEU A 89 30.91 -7.38 23.39
N SER A 90 30.87 -8.70 23.59
CA SER A 90 31.70 -9.41 24.57
C SER A 90 32.53 -10.54 23.95
N ARG A 91 33.87 -10.44 24.06
CA ARG A 91 34.79 -11.54 23.69
C ARG A 91 34.55 -12.83 24.50
N ARG A 92 33.95 -12.75 25.68
CA ARG A 92 33.64 -13.92 26.51
C ARG A 92 32.42 -14.71 26.00
N VAL A 93 31.42 -14.01 25.48
CA VAL A 93 30.21 -14.63 24.90
C VAL A 93 30.57 -15.35 23.61
N ALA A 94 31.41 -14.72 22.76
CA ALA A 94 31.93 -15.37 21.55
C ALA A 94 32.64 -16.70 21.86
N TRP A 95 33.48 -16.73 22.89
CA TRP A 95 34.19 -17.95 23.31
C TRP A 95 33.25 -19.04 23.86
N LEU A 96 32.18 -18.66 24.58
CA LEU A 96 31.19 -19.60 25.09
C LEU A 96 30.32 -20.21 23.97
N LEU A 97 29.97 -19.40 22.96
CA LEU A 97 29.21 -19.84 21.78
C LEU A 97 30.05 -20.72 20.84
N GLU A 98 31.34 -20.41 20.68
CA GLU A 98 32.25 -21.14 19.79
C GLU A 98 32.61 -22.54 20.32
N ARG A 99 32.57 -22.77 21.64
CA ARG A 99 32.91 -24.07 22.28
C ARG A 99 32.15 -25.28 21.69
N PRO A 100 30.81 -25.29 21.60
CA PRO A 100 30.08 -26.40 20.99
C PRO A 100 30.23 -26.46 19.46
N LEU A 101 30.34 -25.32 18.78
CA LEU A 101 30.52 -25.22 17.32
C LEU A 101 31.90 -25.71 16.84
N LEU A 102 32.95 -25.58 17.68
CA LEU A 102 34.30 -26.08 17.41
C LEU A 102 34.39 -27.61 17.39
N VAL A 103 33.49 -28.31 18.09
CA VAL A 103 33.38 -29.77 18.02
C VAL A 103 32.84 -30.21 16.64
N LEU A 104 31.90 -29.45 16.08
CA LEU A 104 31.35 -29.69 14.73
C LEU A 104 32.32 -29.29 13.60
N THR A 105 33.18 -28.28 13.83
CA THR A 105 34.08 -27.70 12.81
C THR A 105 35.50 -28.28 12.83
N ARG A 106 35.77 -29.34 13.62
CA ARG A 106 37.04 -30.09 13.60
C ARG A 106 37.36 -30.78 12.26
N ARG A 107 36.39 -30.90 11.34
CA ARG A 107 36.65 -31.25 9.94
C ARG A 107 36.95 -29.97 9.16
N ARG A 108 38.22 -29.74 8.82
CA ARG A 108 38.66 -28.64 7.93
C ARG A 108 37.78 -28.59 6.68
N PRO A 109 36.94 -27.56 6.48
CA PRO A 109 36.32 -27.35 5.18
C PRO A 109 37.40 -26.80 4.24
N SER A 110 37.43 -27.28 3.00
CA SER A 110 38.23 -26.66 1.95
C SER A 110 37.86 -25.18 1.80
N THR A 111 38.78 -24.38 1.25
CA THR A 111 38.71 -22.92 1.10
C THR A 111 37.40 -22.36 0.51
N GLY A 112 36.60 -23.18 -0.18
CA GLY A 112 35.25 -22.85 -0.66
C GLY A 112 34.11 -23.08 0.36
N GLY A 113 34.19 -24.11 1.21
CA GLY A 113 33.10 -24.51 2.13
C GLY A 113 32.87 -23.55 3.30
N SER A 114 33.92 -22.87 3.77
CA SER A 114 33.80 -21.86 4.83
C SER A 114 32.98 -20.63 4.39
N GLY A 115 33.03 -20.28 3.09
CA GLY A 115 32.30 -19.14 2.56
C GLY A 115 30.80 -19.41 2.42
N LEU A 116 30.45 -20.66 2.08
CA LEU A 116 29.07 -21.12 1.99
C LEU A 116 28.41 -21.22 3.37
N LEU A 117 29.13 -21.73 4.38
CA LEU A 117 28.64 -21.79 5.76
C LEU A 117 28.43 -20.40 6.38
N LEU A 118 29.36 -19.48 6.14
CA LEU A 118 29.20 -18.08 6.54
C LEU A 118 28.01 -17.43 5.81
N GLY A 119 27.89 -17.63 4.49
CA GLY A 119 26.74 -17.17 3.72
C GLY A 119 25.40 -17.73 4.22
N ALA A 120 25.37 -19.02 4.59
CA ALA A 120 24.20 -19.69 5.13
C ALA A 120 23.75 -19.13 6.49
N SER A 121 24.72 -18.85 7.38
CA SER A 121 24.43 -18.23 8.68
C SER A 121 23.90 -16.80 8.54
N LEU A 122 24.41 -16.04 7.57
CA LEU A 122 24.00 -14.67 7.31
C LEU A 122 22.63 -14.59 6.63
N GLY A 123 22.25 -15.58 5.81
CA GLY A 123 20.94 -15.64 5.16
C GLY A 123 19.79 -15.75 6.15
N LEU A 124 19.98 -16.50 7.25
CA LEU A 124 18.98 -16.65 8.31
C LEU A 124 18.73 -15.34 9.08
N VAL A 125 19.78 -14.54 9.29
CA VAL A 125 19.71 -13.25 9.99
C VAL A 125 19.05 -12.16 9.13
N PHE A 126 19.05 -12.32 7.81
CA PHE A 126 18.46 -11.36 6.87
C PHE A 126 16.93 -11.40 6.81
N VAL A 127 16.32 -12.55 7.09
CA VAL A 127 14.86 -12.78 7.02
C VAL A 127 14.04 -11.74 7.82
N PRO A 128 14.33 -11.44 9.09
CA PRO A 128 13.54 -10.46 9.88
C PRO A 128 13.76 -9.00 9.45
N CYS A 129 14.83 -8.69 8.73
CA CYS A 129 15.16 -7.32 8.31
C CYS A 129 14.63 -7.00 6.90
N ALA A 130 14.03 -7.99 6.27
CA ALA A 130 13.49 -7.93 4.95
C ALA A 130 12.06 -7.40 5.05
N GLY A 131 11.82 -6.22 4.47
CA GLY A 131 10.60 -5.45 4.69
C GLY A 131 9.28 -6.14 4.26
N PRO A 132 8.16 -5.41 4.27
CA PRO A 132 6.82 -5.96 4.05
C PRO A 132 6.66 -6.76 2.74
N VAL A 133 7.46 -6.45 1.72
CA VAL A 133 7.50 -7.15 0.43
C VAL A 133 7.86 -8.63 0.59
N LEU A 134 8.85 -8.94 1.44
CA LEU A 134 9.25 -10.33 1.68
C LEU A 134 8.32 -11.04 2.64
N ALA A 135 7.72 -10.33 3.60
CA ALA A 135 6.65 -10.88 4.43
C ALA A 135 5.48 -11.36 3.55
N ALA A 136 5.05 -10.56 2.57
CA ALA A 136 4.01 -10.93 1.61
C ALA A 136 4.40 -12.16 0.78
N ILE A 137 5.66 -12.26 0.33
CA ILE A 137 6.18 -13.42 -0.41
C ILE A 137 6.22 -14.68 0.48
N SER A 138 6.63 -14.56 1.75
CA SER A 138 6.71 -15.66 2.70
C SER A 138 5.33 -16.21 3.06
N VAL A 139 4.35 -15.34 3.31
CA VAL A 139 2.94 -15.73 3.55
C VAL A 139 2.40 -16.50 2.34
N LEU A 140 2.74 -16.04 1.14
CA LEU A 140 2.30 -16.68 -0.09
C LEU A 140 2.99 -18.01 -0.40
N ALA A 141 4.27 -18.14 -0.02
CA ALA A 141 4.96 -19.42 -0.07
C ALA A 141 4.36 -20.42 0.93
N ALA A 142 3.87 -19.94 2.07
CA ALA A 142 3.23 -20.78 3.10
C ALA A 142 1.86 -21.34 2.66
N SER A 143 1.16 -20.70 1.71
CA SER A 143 -0.12 -21.18 1.16
C SER A 143 0.01 -22.30 0.12
N GLY A 144 1.23 -22.79 -0.17
CA GLY A 144 1.46 -24.00 -0.96
C GLY A 144 1.41 -23.86 -2.49
N GLU A 145 1.07 -22.68 -3.02
CA GLU A 145 1.14 -22.41 -4.47
C GLU A 145 2.49 -21.77 -4.84
N ILE A 146 3.55 -22.58 -4.97
CA ILE A 146 4.84 -22.12 -5.51
C ILE A 146 4.72 -21.92 -7.03
N GLY A 147 4.08 -20.82 -7.45
CA GLY A 147 4.00 -20.44 -8.86
C GLY A 147 5.34 -19.93 -9.39
N ILE A 148 5.61 -20.15 -10.69
CA ILE A 148 6.83 -19.63 -11.38
C ILE A 148 7.02 -18.12 -11.21
N ARG A 149 5.91 -17.39 -10.99
CA ARG A 149 5.89 -15.95 -10.73
C ARG A 149 6.56 -15.58 -9.40
N ILE A 150 6.30 -16.34 -8.34
CA ILE A 150 6.91 -16.13 -7.01
C ILE A 150 8.41 -16.38 -7.10
N ILE A 151 8.81 -17.47 -7.76
CA ILE A 151 10.23 -17.82 -7.96
C ILE A 151 10.96 -16.69 -8.70
N LEU A 152 10.37 -16.14 -9.76
CA LEU A 152 10.96 -15.04 -10.51
C LEU A 152 11.06 -13.75 -9.68
N VAL A 153 10.03 -13.41 -8.89
CA VAL A 153 10.03 -12.21 -8.03
C VAL A 153 11.05 -12.34 -6.89
N THR A 154 11.09 -13.48 -6.21
CA THR A 154 12.08 -13.78 -5.16
C THR A 154 13.50 -13.77 -5.75
N GLY A 155 13.69 -14.34 -6.94
CA GLY A 155 14.96 -14.31 -7.66
C GLY A 155 15.40 -12.88 -7.99
N ALA A 156 14.51 -12.05 -8.53
CA ALA A 156 14.81 -10.64 -8.82
C ALA A 156 15.16 -9.84 -7.56
N TYR A 157 14.43 -10.07 -6.46
CA TYR A 157 14.74 -9.47 -5.17
C TYR A 157 16.13 -9.88 -4.67
N ALA A 158 16.44 -11.18 -4.73
CA ALA A 158 17.72 -11.70 -4.29
C ALA A 158 18.88 -11.13 -5.13
N VAL A 159 18.72 -11.04 -6.45
CA VAL A 159 19.70 -10.39 -7.34
C VAL A 159 19.86 -8.90 -6.98
N GLY A 160 18.76 -8.22 -6.65
CA GLY A 160 18.76 -6.83 -6.19
C GLY A 160 19.58 -6.61 -4.91
N THR A 161 19.46 -7.51 -3.92
CA THR A 161 20.28 -7.46 -2.69
C THR A 161 21.76 -7.81 -2.95
N ALA A 162 22.02 -8.76 -3.86
CA ALA A 162 23.34 -9.28 -4.13
C ALA A 162 24.27 -8.27 -4.81
N VAL A 163 23.73 -7.44 -5.72
CA VAL A 163 24.52 -6.50 -6.54
C VAL A 163 25.25 -5.45 -5.68
N PRO A 164 24.60 -4.70 -4.77
CA PRO A 164 25.28 -3.76 -3.89
C PRO A 164 26.25 -4.43 -2.92
N MET A 165 25.87 -5.58 -2.35
CA MET A 165 26.75 -6.31 -1.42
C MET A 165 28.03 -6.79 -2.10
N LEU A 166 27.96 -7.24 -3.35
CA LEU A 166 29.13 -7.64 -4.12
C LEU A 166 30.01 -6.44 -4.46
N ALA A 167 29.40 -5.31 -4.85
CA ALA A 167 30.13 -4.06 -5.11
C ALA A 167 30.91 -3.59 -3.87
N ILE A 168 30.27 -3.64 -2.70
CA ILE A 168 30.87 -3.30 -1.41
C ILE A 168 31.97 -4.30 -1.01
N ALA A 169 31.75 -5.59 -1.21
CA ALA A 169 32.75 -6.62 -0.88
C ALA A 169 34.04 -6.47 -1.71
N ILE A 170 33.91 -6.18 -3.01
CA ILE A 170 35.05 -5.96 -3.91
C ILE A 170 35.71 -4.59 -3.64
N GLY A 171 34.92 -3.54 -3.42
CA GLY A 171 35.42 -2.20 -3.08
C GLY A 171 36.14 -2.16 -1.74
N GLY A 172 35.63 -2.90 -0.75
CA GLY A 172 36.22 -3.03 0.59
C GLY A 172 37.62 -3.59 0.57
N GLN A 173 37.92 -4.59 -0.27
CA GLN A 173 39.27 -5.16 -0.39
C GLN A 173 40.31 -4.12 -0.83
N ARG A 174 39.95 -3.21 -1.76
CA ARG A 174 40.82 -2.11 -2.21
C ARG A 174 40.97 -1.04 -1.13
N LEU A 175 39.89 -0.69 -0.44
CA LEU A 175 39.90 0.33 0.62
C LEU A 175 40.70 -0.15 1.84
N THR A 176 40.58 -1.41 2.23
CA THR A 176 41.36 -1.99 3.33
C THR A 176 42.85 -2.15 3.01
N ALA A 177 43.20 -2.30 1.72
CA ALA A 177 44.60 -2.30 1.28
C ALA A 177 45.20 -0.88 1.26
N ALA A 178 44.37 0.14 1.00
CA ALA A 178 44.80 1.54 0.95
C ALA A 178 44.81 2.26 2.31
N VAL A 179 43.96 1.83 3.26
CA VAL A 179 43.73 2.55 4.53
C VAL A 179 44.18 1.70 5.73
N GLY A 180 45.46 1.80 6.10
CA GLY A 180 46.03 1.13 7.28
C GLY A 180 45.41 1.53 8.63
N LEU A 181 44.71 2.69 8.66
CA LEU A 181 44.02 3.24 9.84
C LEU A 181 42.76 2.45 10.26
N LEU A 182 42.13 1.68 9.36
CA LEU A 182 40.95 0.89 9.71
C LEU A 182 41.31 -0.31 10.62
N ARG A 183 42.56 -0.77 10.59
CA ARG A 183 43.04 -1.88 11.44
C ARG A 183 43.23 -1.48 12.90
N THR A 184 43.57 -0.23 13.19
CA THR A 184 43.84 0.23 14.58
C THR A 184 42.55 0.43 15.39
N HIS A 185 41.41 0.68 14.73
CA HIS A 185 40.11 0.90 15.39
C HIS A 185 39.09 -0.23 15.20
N ALA A 186 39.48 -1.34 14.57
CA ALA A 186 38.59 -2.48 14.26
C ALA A 186 37.83 -3.00 15.51
N GLY A 187 38.44 -2.93 16.69
CA GLY A 187 37.79 -3.28 17.96
C GLY A 187 36.67 -2.31 18.39
N ALA A 188 36.86 -1.00 18.18
CA ALA A 188 35.87 0.02 18.48
C ALA A 188 34.71 -0.03 17.48
N THR A 189 35.01 -0.18 16.18
CA THR A 189 34.00 -0.32 15.12
C THR A 189 33.14 -1.56 15.33
N ARG A 190 33.74 -2.70 15.74
CA ARG A 190 33.00 -3.92 16.06
C ARG A 190 32.03 -3.74 17.23
N ARG A 191 32.46 -3.05 18.29
CA ARG A 191 31.60 -2.75 19.45
C ARG A 191 30.46 -1.80 19.08
N ALA A 192 30.76 -0.74 18.32
CA ALA A 192 29.74 0.20 17.85
C ALA A 192 28.68 -0.50 16.98
N ALA A 193 29.10 -1.39 16.07
CA ALA A 193 28.20 -2.22 15.26
C ALA A 193 27.35 -3.18 16.11
N GLY A 194 27.94 -3.81 17.13
CA GLY A 194 27.21 -4.67 18.07
C GLY A 194 26.17 -3.91 18.90
N VAL A 195 26.48 -2.70 19.36
CA VAL A 195 25.52 -1.83 20.08
C VAL A 195 24.36 -1.43 19.16
N LEU A 196 24.66 -0.99 17.94
CA LEU A 196 23.64 -0.62 16.94
C LEU A 196 22.69 -1.79 16.62
N LEU A 197 23.22 -3.00 16.41
CA LEU A 197 22.40 -4.20 16.18
C LEU A 197 21.52 -4.55 17.39
N GLY A 198 22.08 -4.49 18.61
CA GLY A 198 21.33 -4.78 19.83
C GLY A 198 20.19 -3.79 20.06
N VAL A 199 20.45 -2.49 19.87
CA VAL A 199 19.42 -1.44 19.98
C VAL A 199 18.33 -1.64 18.92
N GLY A 200 18.68 -1.98 17.68
CA GLY A 200 17.71 -2.29 16.62
C GLY A 200 16.83 -3.51 16.95
N ALA A 201 17.43 -4.59 17.44
CA ALA A 201 16.68 -5.79 17.83
C ALA A 201 15.72 -5.52 19.00
N LEU A 202 16.15 -4.75 20.01
CA LEU A 202 15.28 -4.33 21.12
C LEU A 202 14.14 -3.43 20.63
N ALA A 203 14.41 -2.50 19.72
CA ALA A 203 13.38 -1.65 19.14
C ALA A 203 12.28 -2.47 18.42
N ILE A 204 12.66 -3.50 17.66
CA ILE A 204 11.72 -4.42 16.98
C ILE A 204 10.95 -5.28 17.98
N ALA A 205 11.59 -5.71 19.07
CA ALA A 205 10.96 -6.53 20.12
C ALA A 205 9.88 -5.76 20.89
N PHE A 206 10.11 -4.48 21.15
CA PHE A 206 9.15 -3.61 21.83
C PHE A 206 8.15 -2.91 20.89
N GLY A 207 8.24 -3.13 19.57
CA GLY A 207 7.36 -2.51 18.57
C GLY A 207 7.59 -1.01 18.37
N LEU A 208 8.71 -0.46 18.87
CA LEU A 208 9.09 0.94 18.76
C LEU A 208 9.40 1.36 17.32
N ASP A 209 9.68 0.39 16.44
CA ASP A 209 9.92 0.60 15.02
C ASP A 209 8.69 1.20 14.30
N GLN A 210 7.47 0.81 14.69
CA GLN A 210 6.22 1.33 14.12
C GLN A 210 5.90 2.76 14.59
N GLU A 211 6.30 3.11 15.81
CA GLU A 211 6.06 4.46 16.37
C GLU A 211 7.12 5.49 15.90
N ILE A 212 8.34 5.04 15.60
CA ILE A 212 9.40 5.90 15.07
C ILE A 212 9.20 6.21 13.58
N THR A 213 8.77 5.22 12.78
CA THR A 213 8.48 5.41 11.34
C THR A 213 7.32 6.36 11.09
N THR A 214 6.37 6.47 12.03
CA THR A 214 5.26 7.42 11.95
C THR A 214 5.64 8.86 12.33
N ARG A 215 6.76 9.09 13.03
CA ARG A 215 7.19 10.43 13.49
C ARG A 215 8.41 11.02 12.75
N LEU A 216 9.25 10.21 12.09
CA LEU A 216 10.46 10.67 11.37
C LEU A 216 10.56 10.07 9.95
N PRO A 217 9.99 10.71 8.91
CA PRO A 217 10.03 10.22 7.53
C PRO A 217 11.38 10.37 6.81
N ALA A 218 12.41 10.89 7.49
CA ALA A 218 13.50 11.63 6.83
C ALA A 218 14.74 10.81 6.42
N TYR A 219 14.89 9.54 6.79
CA TYR A 219 16.12 8.80 6.50
C TYR A 219 15.83 7.38 5.98
N GLY A 220 15.55 7.27 4.68
CA GLY A 220 15.68 6.01 3.91
C GLY A 220 14.40 5.32 3.44
N THR A 221 13.23 5.64 4.01
CA THR A 221 11.94 5.01 3.67
C THR A 221 11.12 5.77 2.64
N SER A 222 11.42 7.04 2.36
CA SER A 222 10.60 7.91 1.50
C SER A 222 10.46 7.42 0.06
N PHE A 223 11.45 6.69 -0.47
CA PHE A 223 11.36 6.09 -1.80
C PHE A 223 10.56 4.78 -1.79
N GLN A 224 10.74 3.95 -0.76
CA GLN A 224 9.99 2.71 -0.59
C GLN A 224 8.51 3.00 -0.30
N GLU A 225 8.19 3.98 0.54
CA GLU A 225 6.82 4.46 0.75
C GLU A 225 6.17 5.03 -0.52
N ARG A 226 6.93 5.74 -1.37
CA ARG A 226 6.41 6.22 -2.67
C ARG A 226 6.14 5.09 -3.66
N VAL A 227 6.98 4.05 -3.66
CA VAL A 227 6.78 2.86 -4.48
C VAL A 227 5.65 1.98 -3.92
N GLU A 228 5.51 1.88 -2.60
CA GLU A 228 4.50 1.08 -1.90
C GLU A 228 3.12 1.76 -1.80
N ARG A 229 3.05 3.10 -1.77
CA ARG A 229 1.80 3.88 -1.92
C ARG A 229 1.31 3.92 -3.36
N ASN A 230 2.12 3.45 -4.32
CA ASN A 230 1.66 3.35 -5.69
C ASN A 230 0.60 2.24 -5.80
N SER A 231 -0.63 2.65 -6.11
CA SER A 231 -1.80 1.77 -6.27
C SER A 231 -1.58 0.62 -7.25
N THR A 232 -0.69 0.79 -8.23
CA THR A 232 -0.35 -0.24 -9.22
C THR A 232 0.46 -1.37 -8.58
N VAL A 233 1.38 -1.01 -7.68
CA VAL A 233 2.31 -1.94 -7.03
C VAL A 233 1.56 -2.78 -6.00
N ARG A 234 0.70 -2.17 -5.19
CA ARG A 234 -0.17 -2.91 -4.25
C ARG A 234 -1.16 -3.83 -4.97
N ARG A 235 -1.76 -3.40 -6.09
CA ARG A 235 -2.68 -4.23 -6.88
C ARG A 235 -2.00 -5.49 -7.40
N GLU A 236 -0.78 -5.34 -7.93
CA GLU A 236 0.03 -6.45 -8.43
C GLU A 236 0.57 -7.35 -7.30
N LEU A 237 1.01 -6.80 -6.16
CA LEU A 237 1.39 -7.59 -4.98
C LEU A 237 0.21 -8.40 -4.44
N ARG A 238 -1.00 -7.83 -4.38
CA ARG A 238 -2.21 -8.55 -3.95
C ARG A 238 -2.68 -9.60 -4.96
N GLY A 239 -2.44 -9.34 -6.26
CA GLY A 239 -2.62 -10.32 -7.32
C GLY A 239 -1.65 -11.50 -7.21
N LEU A 240 -0.49 -11.31 -6.58
CA LEU A 240 0.41 -12.39 -6.21
C LEU A 240 -0.08 -13.11 -4.96
N THR A 241 -0.51 -12.42 -3.88
CA THR A 241 -0.85 -13.03 -2.57
C THR A 241 -2.11 -13.91 -2.52
N GLY A 242 -2.61 -14.41 -3.65
CA GLY A 242 -3.77 -15.32 -3.68
C GLY A 242 -5.10 -14.68 -3.34
N SER A 243 -5.15 -13.36 -3.13
CA SER A 243 -6.40 -12.58 -3.12
C SER A 243 -6.96 -12.33 -4.54
N GLY A 244 -6.36 -12.98 -5.56
CA GLY A 244 -6.82 -12.96 -6.94
C GLY A 244 -8.03 -13.86 -7.18
N ASN A 245 -8.85 -13.47 -8.16
CA ASN A 245 -10.11 -14.09 -8.58
C ASN A 245 -10.09 -15.63 -8.62
N ALA A 246 -10.62 -16.27 -7.57
CA ALA A 246 -10.51 -17.72 -7.32
C ALA A 246 -11.75 -18.52 -7.79
N LEU A 247 -12.08 -18.42 -9.08
CA LEU A 247 -13.20 -19.18 -9.67
C LEU A 247 -12.90 -20.65 -9.97
N GLY A 248 -11.61 -21.02 -10.05
CA GLY A 248 -11.18 -22.40 -10.30
C GLY A 248 -10.62 -23.11 -9.07
N ALA A 249 -10.37 -22.39 -7.98
CA ALA A 249 -9.91 -22.98 -6.73
C ALA A 249 -11.06 -23.71 -6.03
N ASP A 250 -10.73 -24.81 -5.38
CA ASP A 250 -11.65 -25.55 -4.54
C ASP A 250 -12.31 -24.59 -3.54
N ALA A 251 -13.64 -24.66 -3.41
CA ALA A 251 -14.37 -23.71 -2.56
C ALA A 251 -13.83 -23.72 -1.12
N SER A 252 -13.28 -24.84 -0.66
CA SER A 252 -12.60 -25.02 0.64
C SER A 252 -11.33 -24.18 0.82
N ALA A 253 -10.65 -23.78 -0.27
CA ALA A 253 -9.40 -23.01 -0.26
C ALA A 253 -9.60 -21.49 -0.23
N THR A 254 -10.81 -20.99 -0.50
CA THR A 254 -11.08 -19.54 -0.51
C THR A 254 -11.43 -19.00 0.89
N PRO A 255 -10.97 -17.78 1.26
CA PRO A 255 -11.21 -17.24 2.59
C PRO A 255 -12.70 -16.98 2.84
N ARG A 256 -13.13 -17.17 4.09
CA ARG A 256 -14.47 -16.76 4.52
C ARG A 256 -14.56 -15.24 4.52
N ALA A 257 -15.71 -14.71 4.12
CA ALA A 257 -15.98 -13.28 4.19
C ALA A 257 -15.90 -12.80 5.66
N PRO A 258 -15.09 -11.76 5.96
CA PRO A 258 -15.08 -11.13 7.28
C PRO A 258 -16.47 -10.62 7.65
N ALA A 259 -16.79 -10.59 8.94
CA ALA A 259 -18.04 -9.98 9.41
C ALA A 259 -17.98 -8.45 9.22
N PHE A 260 -19.14 -7.82 9.05
CA PHE A 260 -19.27 -6.37 9.20
C PHE A 260 -19.01 -6.00 10.67
N ARG A 261 -17.92 -5.28 10.93
CA ARG A 261 -17.46 -4.89 12.27
C ARG A 261 -17.62 -3.39 12.47
N GLY A 262 -17.96 -2.98 13.69
CA GLY A 262 -18.01 -1.57 14.08
C GLY A 262 -19.13 -0.75 13.43
N ILE A 263 -20.09 -1.38 12.74
CA ILE A 263 -21.19 -0.66 12.09
C ILE A 263 -22.26 -0.30 13.12
N LYS A 264 -22.33 0.99 13.47
CA LYS A 264 -23.30 1.54 14.43
C LYS A 264 -24.63 1.90 13.78
N LEU A 265 -24.63 2.26 12.50
CA LEU A 265 -25.81 2.71 11.78
C LEU A 265 -25.93 2.03 10.41
N TRP A 266 -27.16 1.63 10.10
CA TRP A 266 -27.55 1.08 8.81
C TRP A 266 -28.62 1.95 8.17
N LEU A 267 -28.46 2.20 6.86
CA LEU A 267 -29.50 2.82 6.03
C LEU A 267 -30.07 1.77 5.07
N ASN A 268 -31.27 2.03 4.57
CA ASN A 268 -31.97 1.15 3.63
C ASN A 268 -32.19 -0.28 4.15
N THR A 269 -32.32 -0.46 5.46
CA THR A 269 -32.70 -1.71 6.11
C THR A 269 -34.01 -1.55 6.88
N PRO A 270 -34.83 -2.59 7.03
CA PRO A 270 -36.08 -2.52 7.80
C PRO A 270 -35.82 -2.05 9.24
N GLY A 271 -36.35 -0.87 9.59
CA GLY A 271 -36.16 -0.25 10.91
C GLY A 271 -34.71 0.09 11.28
N GLY A 272 -33.81 0.22 10.30
CA GLY A 272 -32.39 0.48 10.56
C GLY A 272 -31.64 -0.71 11.20
N ARG A 273 -32.22 -1.92 11.13
CA ARG A 273 -31.61 -3.11 11.73
C ARG A 273 -30.30 -3.49 11.04
N PRO A 274 -29.30 -4.00 11.80
CA PRO A 274 -28.06 -4.49 11.24
C PRO A 274 -28.25 -5.68 10.30
N VAL A 275 -27.44 -5.73 9.24
CA VAL A 275 -27.29 -6.91 8.38
C VAL A 275 -25.99 -7.61 8.75
N SER A 276 -25.98 -8.94 8.80
CA SER A 276 -24.78 -9.73 9.04
C SER A 276 -24.51 -10.66 7.86
N ILE A 277 -23.23 -10.95 7.59
CA ILE A 277 -22.83 -11.94 6.56
C ILE A 277 -23.46 -13.31 6.82
N ALA A 278 -23.59 -13.71 8.09
CA ALA A 278 -24.23 -14.97 8.47
C ALA A 278 -25.71 -15.02 8.06
N ALA A 279 -26.46 -13.92 8.24
CA ALA A 279 -27.86 -13.81 7.85
C ALA A 279 -28.07 -13.76 6.31
N LEU A 280 -27.01 -13.45 5.56
CA LEU A 280 -27.03 -13.43 4.10
C LEU A 280 -26.61 -14.76 3.45
N ARG A 281 -26.28 -15.80 4.23
CA ARG A 281 -25.99 -17.14 3.70
C ARG A 281 -27.15 -17.66 2.85
N GLY A 282 -26.83 -18.42 1.81
CA GLY A 282 -27.78 -18.85 0.79
C GLY A 282 -27.98 -17.85 -0.36
N LYS A 283 -27.55 -16.59 -0.20
CA LYS A 283 -27.51 -15.57 -1.26
C LYS A 283 -26.09 -15.35 -1.77
N VAL A 284 -25.98 -14.86 -2.99
CA VAL A 284 -24.72 -14.28 -3.48
C VAL A 284 -24.66 -12.85 -2.95
N VAL A 285 -23.57 -12.47 -2.29
CA VAL A 285 -23.44 -11.15 -1.67
C VAL A 285 -22.35 -10.35 -2.37
N LEU A 286 -22.68 -9.14 -2.84
CA LEU A 286 -21.71 -8.16 -3.31
C LEU A 286 -21.52 -7.09 -2.24
N VAL A 287 -20.34 -7.06 -1.64
CA VAL A 287 -19.93 -5.97 -0.74
C VAL A 287 -19.22 -4.91 -1.57
N ASP A 288 -19.75 -3.69 -1.53
CA ASP A 288 -19.24 -2.55 -2.30
C ASP A 288 -18.76 -1.46 -1.33
N PHE A 289 -17.45 -1.24 -1.25
CA PHE A 289 -16.85 -0.15 -0.50
C PHE A 289 -16.88 1.11 -1.34
N TRP A 290 -17.49 2.16 -0.79
CA TRP A 290 -17.71 3.41 -1.50
C TRP A 290 -17.71 4.60 -0.53
N THR A 291 -17.60 5.80 -1.09
CA THR A 291 -17.93 7.04 -0.40
C THR A 291 -18.69 7.96 -1.35
N TYR A 292 -19.57 8.82 -0.82
CA TYR A 292 -20.55 9.49 -1.68
C TYR A 292 -19.99 10.70 -2.45
N SER A 293 -18.84 11.26 -2.07
CA SER A 293 -18.19 12.35 -2.81
C SER A 293 -17.11 11.87 -3.81
N CYS A 294 -16.81 10.57 -3.83
CA CYS A 294 -15.83 9.99 -4.76
C CYS A 294 -16.43 9.82 -6.17
N ILE A 295 -15.86 10.46 -7.19
CA ILE A 295 -16.34 10.36 -8.58
C ILE A 295 -16.28 8.93 -9.11
N ASN A 296 -15.20 8.21 -8.82
CA ASN A 296 -15.02 6.84 -9.24
C ASN A 296 -16.12 5.95 -8.66
N CYS A 297 -16.50 6.14 -7.39
CA CYS A 297 -17.65 5.46 -6.80
C CYS A 297 -18.95 5.81 -7.51
N ILE A 298 -19.23 7.11 -7.74
CA ILE A 298 -20.45 7.60 -8.37
C ILE A 298 -20.66 6.97 -9.76
N ARG A 299 -19.62 6.89 -10.59
CA ARG A 299 -19.68 6.26 -11.92
C ARG A 299 -19.95 4.75 -11.90
N THR A 300 -19.64 4.06 -10.80
CA THR A 300 -20.02 2.64 -10.66
C THR A 300 -21.49 2.42 -10.30
N LEU A 301 -22.17 3.44 -9.76
CA LEU A 301 -23.51 3.28 -9.21
C LEU A 301 -24.57 2.87 -10.25
N PRO A 302 -24.56 3.35 -11.51
CA PRO A 302 -25.44 2.85 -12.56
C PRO A 302 -25.35 1.33 -12.75
N HIS A 303 -24.15 0.75 -12.78
CA HIS A 303 -23.94 -0.69 -12.88
C HIS A 303 -24.48 -1.44 -11.66
N LEU A 304 -24.17 -0.95 -10.44
CA LEU A 304 -24.68 -1.55 -9.20
C LEU A 304 -26.22 -1.53 -9.12
N LYS A 305 -26.84 -0.41 -9.53
CA LYS A 305 -28.30 -0.26 -9.59
C LYS A 305 -28.91 -1.22 -10.62
N ALA A 306 -28.27 -1.39 -11.78
CA ALA A 306 -28.72 -2.34 -12.79
C ALA A 306 -28.63 -3.79 -12.29
N TRP A 307 -27.53 -4.18 -11.65
CA TRP A 307 -27.36 -5.53 -11.09
C TRP A 307 -28.33 -5.80 -9.94
N ASP A 308 -28.55 -4.84 -9.04
CA ASP A 308 -29.53 -4.96 -7.98
C ASP A 308 -30.93 -5.19 -8.56
N LYS A 309 -31.34 -4.37 -9.54
CA LYS A 309 -32.63 -4.53 -10.21
C LYS A 309 -32.76 -5.88 -10.92
N ALA A 310 -31.72 -6.32 -11.62
CA ALA A 310 -31.75 -7.54 -12.44
C ALA A 310 -31.67 -8.83 -11.61
N TYR A 311 -30.88 -8.85 -10.54
CA TYR A 311 -30.47 -10.09 -9.88
C TYR A 311 -30.96 -10.23 -8.43
N ARG A 312 -31.54 -9.19 -7.82
CA ARG A 312 -32.05 -9.28 -6.44
C ARG A 312 -33.06 -10.40 -6.25
N SER A 313 -33.99 -10.57 -7.18
CA SER A 313 -34.98 -11.67 -7.15
C SER A 313 -34.38 -13.06 -7.41
N ALA A 314 -33.23 -13.12 -8.09
CA ALA A 314 -32.49 -14.35 -8.37
C ALA A 314 -31.58 -14.79 -7.19
N GLY A 315 -31.47 -13.95 -6.15
CA GLY A 315 -30.68 -14.24 -4.95
C GLY A 315 -29.39 -13.43 -4.81
N LEU A 316 -29.20 -12.34 -5.55
CA LEU A 316 -28.16 -11.35 -5.28
C LEU A 316 -28.57 -10.44 -4.11
N ALA A 317 -27.65 -10.16 -3.20
CA ALA A 317 -27.76 -9.11 -2.21
C ALA A 317 -26.56 -8.17 -2.33
N ILE A 318 -26.80 -6.87 -2.50
CA ILE A 318 -25.74 -5.86 -2.47
C ILE A 318 -25.73 -5.23 -1.08
N VAL A 319 -24.55 -5.02 -0.50
CA VAL A 319 -24.35 -4.22 0.71
C VAL A 319 -23.30 -3.16 0.42
N GLY A 320 -23.69 -1.90 0.46
CA GLY A 320 -22.77 -0.78 0.32
C GLY A 320 -22.12 -0.44 1.66
N VAL A 321 -20.81 -0.64 1.80
CA VAL A 321 -20.05 -0.21 2.98
C VAL A 321 -19.53 1.19 2.71
N HIS A 322 -20.24 2.17 3.29
CA HIS A 322 -19.86 3.57 3.20
C HIS A 322 -18.71 3.86 4.18
N SER A 323 -17.50 3.97 3.65
CA SER A 323 -16.29 4.28 4.43
C SER A 323 -15.85 5.72 4.11
N PRO A 324 -15.90 6.66 5.06
CA PRO A 324 -15.79 8.08 4.78
C PRO A 324 -14.34 8.49 4.49
N GLU A 325 -14.10 9.18 3.38
CA GLU A 325 -12.82 9.81 3.06
C GLU A 325 -12.64 11.14 3.79
N PHE A 326 -13.73 11.91 3.95
CA PHE A 326 -13.73 13.20 4.64
C PHE A 326 -14.58 13.17 5.91
N ALA A 327 -14.28 14.10 6.84
CA ALA A 327 -15.00 14.19 8.11
C ALA A 327 -16.51 14.40 7.92
N PHE A 328 -16.91 15.22 6.94
CA PHE A 328 -18.33 15.46 6.65
C PHE A 328 -19.08 14.20 6.18
N GLU A 329 -18.37 13.19 5.68
CA GLU A 329 -18.96 11.92 5.22
C GLU A 329 -19.25 10.97 6.38
N ARG A 330 -18.75 11.26 7.59
CA ARG A 330 -19.12 10.54 8.82
C ARG A 330 -20.52 10.92 9.31
N VAL A 331 -21.05 12.06 8.86
CA VAL A 331 -22.33 12.60 9.33
C VAL A 331 -23.48 11.79 8.74
N PRO A 332 -24.30 11.08 9.54
CA PRO A 332 -25.36 10.20 9.04
C PRO A 332 -26.34 10.87 8.09
N ASP A 333 -26.72 12.11 8.36
CA ASP A 333 -27.70 12.84 7.55
C ASP A 333 -27.16 13.24 6.18
N ASN A 334 -25.85 13.51 6.10
CA ASN A 334 -25.18 13.74 4.81
C ASN A 334 -25.20 12.46 3.96
N VAL A 335 -24.88 11.31 4.56
CA VAL A 335 -24.94 10.01 3.88
C VAL A 335 -26.37 9.68 3.48
N ARG A 336 -27.37 9.94 4.34
CA ARG A 336 -28.79 9.75 4.03
C ARG A 336 -29.22 10.61 2.83
N SER A 337 -28.94 11.92 2.88
CA SER A 337 -29.19 12.87 1.78
C SER A 337 -28.55 12.39 0.47
N ALA A 338 -27.30 11.94 0.53
CA ALA A 338 -26.59 11.41 -0.63
C ALA A 338 -27.20 10.11 -1.17
N THR A 339 -27.51 9.13 -0.31
CA THR A 339 -28.12 7.86 -0.74
C THR A 339 -29.49 8.07 -1.38
N THR A 340 -30.30 9.00 -0.88
CA THR A 340 -31.57 9.41 -1.51
C THR A 340 -31.34 10.06 -2.86
N ARG A 341 -30.44 11.07 -2.94
CA ARG A 341 -30.12 11.79 -4.19
C ARG A 341 -29.57 10.86 -5.27
N LEU A 342 -28.75 9.88 -4.89
CA LEU A 342 -28.12 8.91 -5.79
C LEU A 342 -29.05 7.71 -6.13
N GLY A 343 -30.22 7.62 -5.49
CA GLY A 343 -31.22 6.59 -5.74
C GLY A 343 -30.80 5.18 -5.27
N LEU A 344 -30.02 5.09 -4.19
CA LEU A 344 -29.54 3.81 -3.66
C LEU A 344 -30.61 3.17 -2.77
N ARG A 345 -30.94 1.90 -3.04
CA ARG A 345 -32.01 1.15 -2.36
C ARG A 345 -31.55 -0.10 -1.63
N TYR A 346 -30.33 -0.55 -1.86
CA TYR A 346 -29.74 -1.67 -1.14
C TYR A 346 -29.21 -1.21 0.24
N PRO A 347 -29.05 -2.13 1.21
CA PRO A 347 -28.50 -1.84 2.53
C PRO A 347 -27.18 -1.08 2.47
N ILE A 348 -27.05 -0.03 3.29
CA ILE A 348 -25.82 0.74 3.45
C ILE A 348 -25.34 0.65 4.89
N ALA A 349 -24.10 0.21 5.08
CA ALA A 349 -23.40 0.17 6.37
C ALA A 349 -22.51 1.41 6.49
N LEU A 350 -22.67 2.20 7.56
CA LEU A 350 -21.78 3.34 7.82
C LEU A 350 -20.55 2.87 8.61
N ASP A 351 -19.41 2.76 7.94
CA ASP A 351 -18.15 2.31 8.52
C ASP A 351 -17.25 3.50 8.94
N ASN A 352 -17.79 4.35 9.82
CA ASN A 352 -17.11 5.58 10.25
C ASN A 352 -15.76 5.30 10.95
N ASP A 353 -15.61 4.14 11.58
CA ASP A 353 -14.40 3.78 12.33
C ASP A 353 -13.43 2.91 11.50
N PHE A 354 -13.72 2.71 10.21
CA PHE A 354 -12.98 1.86 9.27
C PHE A 354 -12.75 0.42 9.78
N ALA A 355 -13.63 -0.07 10.64
CA ALA A 355 -13.49 -1.38 11.27
C ALA A 355 -13.82 -2.50 10.27
N THR A 356 -14.81 -2.28 9.41
CA THR A 356 -15.13 -3.21 8.32
C THR A 356 -14.11 -3.09 7.20
N TRP A 357 -13.69 -1.88 6.83
CA TRP A 357 -12.61 -1.59 5.89
C TRP A 357 -11.34 -2.35 6.20
N ARG A 358 -10.84 -2.25 7.45
CA ARG A 358 -9.65 -2.99 7.91
C ARG A 358 -9.90 -4.50 7.97
N ALA A 359 -11.10 -4.94 8.36
CA ALA A 359 -11.42 -6.36 8.42
C ALA A 359 -11.40 -7.04 7.03
N TYR A 360 -11.74 -6.30 5.98
CA TYR A 360 -11.67 -6.73 4.59
C TYR A 360 -10.31 -6.46 3.93
N ASP A 361 -9.34 -5.93 4.69
CA ASP A 361 -8.04 -5.48 4.19
C ASP A 361 -8.19 -4.59 2.95
N ASN A 362 -9.15 -3.66 2.96
CA ASN A 362 -9.38 -2.76 1.83
C ASN A 362 -8.43 -1.57 1.87
N ASP A 363 -8.14 -0.99 0.70
CA ASP A 363 -7.31 0.22 0.55
C ASP A 363 -7.85 1.19 -0.51
N TYR A 364 -8.97 0.87 -1.16
CA TYR A 364 -9.42 1.59 -2.36
C TYR A 364 -10.89 1.96 -2.31
N TRP A 365 -11.19 3.10 -2.94
CA TRP A 365 -12.54 3.48 -3.35
C TRP A 365 -12.60 3.55 -4.89
N PRO A 366 -13.60 2.93 -5.53
CA PRO A 366 -14.46 1.86 -5.01
C PRO A 366 -13.69 0.54 -4.87
N ALA A 367 -14.24 -0.39 -4.08
CA ALA A 367 -13.76 -1.78 -4.04
C ALA A 367 -14.93 -2.75 -3.91
N LYS A 368 -14.85 -3.90 -4.58
CA LYS A 368 -15.92 -4.90 -4.65
C LYS A 368 -15.42 -6.25 -4.17
N TYR A 369 -16.19 -6.90 -3.31
CA TYR A 369 -15.94 -8.26 -2.84
C TYR A 369 -17.20 -9.09 -3.09
N LEU A 370 -17.10 -10.10 -3.94
CA LEU A 370 -18.19 -11.00 -4.25
C LEU A 370 -18.07 -12.28 -3.45
N ILE A 371 -19.13 -12.60 -2.72
CA ILE A 371 -19.22 -13.69 -1.77
C ILE A 371 -20.26 -14.69 -2.26
N ASP A 372 -19.92 -15.97 -2.24
CA ASP A 372 -20.86 -17.03 -2.62
C ASP A 372 -21.88 -17.37 -1.54
N LYS A 373 -22.81 -18.28 -1.87
CA LYS A 373 -23.90 -18.72 -0.99
C LYS A 373 -23.41 -19.38 0.31
N SER A 374 -22.16 -19.85 0.35
CA SER A 374 -21.55 -20.43 1.55
C SER A 374 -20.90 -19.38 2.48
N GLY A 375 -20.79 -18.13 2.02
CA GLY A 375 -20.16 -17.04 2.75
C GLY A 375 -18.64 -16.93 2.51
N ARG A 376 -18.14 -17.42 1.37
CA ARG A 376 -16.72 -17.33 0.99
C ARG A 376 -16.49 -16.31 -0.11
N VAL A 377 -15.39 -15.59 -0.04
CA VAL A 377 -15.02 -14.57 -1.05
C VAL A 377 -14.50 -15.28 -2.30
N ARG A 378 -15.11 -15.02 -3.46
CA ARG A 378 -14.79 -15.66 -4.73
C ARG A 378 -14.22 -14.72 -5.78
N TYR A 379 -14.41 -13.42 -5.59
CA TYR A 379 -13.91 -12.37 -6.49
C TYR A 379 -13.70 -11.08 -5.73
N THR A 380 -12.66 -10.36 -6.10
CA THR A 380 -12.38 -9.03 -5.58
C THR A 380 -11.96 -8.12 -6.73
N HIS A 381 -12.47 -6.90 -6.74
CA HIS A 381 -12.07 -5.88 -7.70
C HIS A 381 -11.78 -4.57 -6.97
N PHE A 382 -10.60 -4.00 -7.24
CA PHE A 382 -10.16 -2.75 -6.64
C PHE A 382 -10.10 -1.65 -7.70
N GLY A 383 -10.72 -0.52 -7.40
CA GLY A 383 -10.87 0.59 -8.32
C GLY A 383 -12.14 0.48 -9.17
N GLU A 384 -12.24 1.42 -10.11
CA GLU A 384 -13.33 1.54 -11.08
C GLU A 384 -13.12 0.61 -12.28
N GLY A 385 -14.22 0.09 -12.84
CA GLY A 385 -14.22 -0.72 -14.06
C GLY A 385 -14.52 -2.20 -13.85
N ALA A 386 -14.10 -3.03 -14.81
CA ALA A 386 -14.30 -4.48 -14.88
C ALA A 386 -15.77 -4.92 -14.65
N TYR A 387 -16.74 -4.12 -15.09
CA TYR A 387 -18.16 -4.36 -14.84
C TYR A 387 -18.65 -5.66 -15.50
N SER A 388 -18.26 -5.91 -16.75
CA SER A 388 -18.62 -7.12 -17.50
C SER A 388 -18.05 -8.40 -16.87
N GLU A 389 -16.83 -8.32 -16.32
CA GLU A 389 -16.21 -9.39 -15.56
C GLU A 389 -16.99 -9.62 -14.25
N THR A 390 -17.18 -8.56 -13.44
CA THR A 390 -17.91 -8.63 -12.17
C THR A 390 -19.30 -9.26 -12.36
N GLU A 391 -20.04 -8.82 -13.37
CA GLU A 391 -21.36 -9.37 -13.70
C GLU A 391 -21.30 -10.85 -14.10
N SER A 392 -20.27 -11.25 -14.84
CA SER A 392 -20.07 -12.66 -15.21
C SER A 392 -19.84 -13.55 -13.98
N PHE A 393 -19.11 -13.05 -12.98
CA PHE A 393 -18.94 -13.74 -11.69
C PHE A 393 -20.25 -13.79 -10.89
N ILE A 394 -20.99 -12.69 -10.81
CA ILE A 394 -22.32 -12.64 -10.17
C ILE A 394 -23.22 -13.74 -10.75
N ARG A 395 -23.36 -13.78 -12.08
CA ARG A 395 -24.21 -14.77 -12.77
C ARG A 395 -23.75 -16.20 -12.51
N ARG A 396 -22.43 -16.45 -12.53
CA ARG A 396 -21.85 -17.77 -12.27
C ARG A 396 -22.17 -18.27 -10.85
N LEU A 397 -22.06 -17.39 -9.85
CA LEU A 397 -22.37 -17.75 -8.46
C LEU A 397 -23.88 -17.89 -8.19
N LEU A 398 -24.72 -17.19 -8.95
CA LEU A 398 -26.16 -17.37 -8.90
C LEU A 398 -26.58 -18.72 -9.51
N GLY A 399 -25.86 -19.18 -10.53
CA GLY A 399 -26.02 -20.47 -11.21
C GLY A 399 -26.98 -20.41 -12.40
N GLU A 400 -27.38 -21.58 -12.92
CA GLU A 400 -28.23 -21.74 -14.12
C GLU A 400 -29.63 -21.10 -14.01
N LYS A 401 -30.04 -20.68 -12.80
CA LYS A 401 -31.33 -20.01 -12.55
C LYS A 401 -31.40 -18.58 -13.09
N VAL A 402 -30.29 -17.99 -13.54
CA VAL A 402 -30.29 -16.62 -14.10
C VAL A 402 -30.78 -16.64 -15.55
N LYS A 403 -32.11 -16.58 -15.71
CA LYS A 403 -32.77 -16.37 -17.01
C LYS A 403 -32.80 -14.90 -17.47
N VAL A 404 -32.38 -13.99 -16.60
CA VAL A 404 -32.37 -12.55 -16.89
C VAL A 404 -31.24 -12.25 -17.89
N PRO A 405 -31.47 -11.44 -18.94
CA PRO A 405 -30.39 -10.95 -19.81
C PRO A 405 -29.29 -10.24 -19.03
N ARG A 406 -28.09 -10.14 -19.61
CA ARG A 406 -27.03 -9.29 -19.04
C ARG A 406 -27.49 -7.83 -19.04
N THR A 407 -27.04 -7.09 -18.04
CA THR A 407 -27.32 -5.67 -17.96
C THR A 407 -26.59 -4.91 -19.06
N SER A 408 -27.25 -3.89 -19.62
CA SER A 408 -26.68 -3.03 -20.67
C SER A 408 -26.55 -1.62 -20.09
N VAL A 409 -25.42 -1.37 -19.42
CA VAL A 409 -25.05 -0.05 -18.92
C VAL A 409 -23.74 0.33 -19.61
N GLU A 410 -23.68 1.54 -20.15
CA GLU A 410 -22.47 2.07 -20.79
C GLU A 410 -21.33 2.17 -19.77
N ASP A 411 -20.13 1.74 -20.18
CA ASP A 411 -18.93 1.81 -19.34
C ASP A 411 -18.27 3.18 -19.54
N GLU A 412 -18.51 4.08 -18.58
CA GLU A 412 -17.95 5.44 -18.57
C GLU A 412 -16.58 5.51 -17.86
N THR A 413 -15.89 4.38 -17.65
CA THR A 413 -14.57 4.39 -17.01
C THR A 413 -13.57 5.16 -17.88
N PRO A 414 -12.82 6.13 -17.33
CA PRO A 414 -11.83 6.88 -18.09
C PRO A 414 -10.79 5.96 -18.75
N SER A 415 -10.65 6.03 -20.07
CA SER A 415 -9.71 5.20 -20.85
C SER A 415 -8.29 5.79 -20.95
N VAL A 416 -8.11 7.01 -20.46
CA VAL A 416 -6.86 7.78 -20.50
C VAL A 416 -6.38 8.08 -19.09
N ILE A 417 -5.06 8.17 -18.90
CA ILE A 417 -4.48 8.55 -17.62
C ILE A 417 -4.81 10.03 -17.35
N THR A 418 -5.68 10.26 -16.38
CA THR A 418 -6.05 11.59 -15.91
C THR A 418 -5.08 12.11 -14.85
N THR A 419 -5.19 13.40 -14.52
CA THR A 419 -4.53 13.96 -13.34
C THR A 419 -4.90 13.13 -12.10
N PRO A 420 -3.94 12.75 -11.24
CA PRO A 420 -4.26 12.07 -9.99
C PRO A 420 -5.12 12.95 -9.09
N GLU A 421 -5.89 12.33 -8.19
CA GLU A 421 -6.62 13.07 -7.16
C GLU A 421 -5.70 14.05 -6.44
N SER A 422 -6.18 15.29 -6.32
CA SER A 422 -5.36 16.42 -5.86
C SER A 422 -6.03 17.07 -4.66
N TYR A 423 -5.58 16.68 -3.48
CA TYR A 423 -6.03 17.21 -2.19
C TYR A 423 -5.54 18.63 -1.96
N LEU A 424 -6.36 19.43 -1.29
CA LEU A 424 -6.09 20.84 -1.02
C LEU A 424 -5.69 21.09 0.43
N GLY A 425 -6.13 20.26 1.38
CA GLY A 425 -5.74 20.37 2.78
C GLY A 425 -4.31 19.87 3.03
N TYR A 426 -3.62 20.47 4.01
CA TYR A 426 -2.18 20.27 4.19
C TYR A 426 -1.76 18.84 4.57
N ALA A 427 -2.66 17.99 5.09
CA ALA A 427 -2.32 16.63 5.51
C ALA A 427 -2.06 15.68 4.32
N ARG A 428 -2.68 15.96 3.17
CA ARG A 428 -2.52 15.18 1.92
C ARG A 428 -2.15 16.03 0.71
N LEU A 429 -1.88 17.33 0.93
CA LEU A 429 -1.48 18.26 -0.12
C LEU A 429 -0.22 17.76 -0.81
N ASP A 430 -0.31 17.63 -2.12
CA ASP A 430 0.78 17.22 -3.00
C ASP A 430 0.84 18.15 -4.21
N ARG A 431 1.98 18.18 -4.91
CA ARG A 431 2.20 18.97 -6.15
C ARG A 431 1.85 20.46 -6.00
N PHE A 432 2.04 21.01 -4.80
CA PHE A 432 1.86 22.44 -4.54
C PHE A 432 3.07 23.25 -5.03
N ALA A 433 2.82 24.23 -5.90
CA ALA A 433 3.86 25.04 -6.52
C ALA A 433 4.11 26.40 -5.82
N GLY A 434 3.43 26.69 -4.70
CA GLY A 434 3.61 27.93 -3.93
C GLY A 434 4.77 27.88 -2.92
N GLY A 435 5.02 28.99 -2.24
CA GLY A 435 6.10 29.14 -1.25
C GLY A 435 5.86 28.45 0.11
N GLY A 436 5.05 27.39 0.14
CA GLY A 436 4.57 26.73 1.35
C GLY A 436 3.16 27.15 1.79
N VAL A 437 2.63 26.46 2.79
CA VAL A 437 1.31 26.72 3.39
C VAL A 437 1.44 26.97 4.88
N ILE A 438 0.70 27.96 5.38
CA ILE A 438 0.52 28.20 6.82
C ILE A 438 -0.67 27.36 7.27
N PHE A 439 -0.50 26.61 8.35
CA PHE A 439 -1.51 25.66 8.85
C PHE A 439 -2.50 26.36 9.77
N ASP A 440 -3.79 26.07 9.59
CA ASP A 440 -4.91 26.44 10.47
C ASP A 440 -5.10 27.94 10.73
N GLU A 441 -4.38 28.81 10.01
CA GLU A 441 -4.47 30.26 10.10
C GLU A 441 -4.80 30.89 8.74
N GLU A 442 -5.57 31.98 8.76
CA GLU A 442 -5.85 32.72 7.53
C GLU A 442 -4.60 33.49 7.08
N ALA A 443 -4.09 33.14 5.90
CA ALA A 443 -2.90 33.74 5.32
C ALA A 443 -3.16 34.25 3.90
N SER A 444 -2.34 35.21 3.46
CA SER A 444 -2.36 35.71 2.09
C SER A 444 -1.38 34.92 1.22
N TYR A 445 -1.89 34.38 0.13
CA TYR A 445 -1.13 33.61 -0.84
C TYR A 445 -1.01 34.37 -2.16
N ARG A 446 0.04 34.03 -2.92
CA ARG A 446 0.24 34.50 -4.29
C ARG A 446 0.51 33.30 -5.17
N PHE A 447 0.02 33.36 -6.41
CA PHE A 447 0.32 32.32 -7.38
C PHE A 447 1.82 32.15 -7.55
N ALA A 448 2.23 30.93 -7.87
CA ALA A 448 3.59 30.62 -8.24
C ALA A 448 4.09 31.60 -9.32
N THR A 449 5.29 32.15 -9.13
CA THR A 449 5.94 33.05 -10.09
C THR A 449 6.39 32.30 -11.34
N ARG A 450 6.68 31.01 -11.20
CA ARG A 450 6.95 30.09 -12.31
C ARG A 450 5.65 29.56 -12.92
N ARG A 451 5.72 29.13 -14.18
CA ARG A 451 4.64 28.38 -14.81
C ARG A 451 4.42 27.05 -14.07
N LEU A 452 3.16 26.70 -13.83
CA LEU A 452 2.78 25.43 -13.23
C LEU A 452 3.17 24.26 -14.16
N GLY A 453 3.82 23.26 -13.58
CA GLY A 453 4.09 21.96 -14.18
C GLY A 453 2.83 21.10 -14.27
N PRO A 454 2.93 19.90 -14.87
CA PRO A 454 1.80 18.97 -14.93
C PRO A 454 1.27 18.64 -13.53
N ASP A 455 -0.06 18.63 -13.38
CA ASP A 455 -0.76 18.24 -12.15
C ASP A 455 -0.47 19.10 -10.91
N GLU A 456 0.19 20.25 -11.11
CA GLU A 456 0.53 21.18 -10.04
C GLU A 456 -0.57 22.21 -9.80
N LEU A 457 -0.69 22.61 -8.53
CA LEU A 457 -1.65 23.59 -8.07
C LEU A 457 -1.02 24.73 -7.26
N SER A 458 -1.71 25.87 -7.20
CA SER A 458 -1.25 27.06 -6.48
C SER A 458 -2.40 27.95 -6.03
N TYR A 459 -2.26 28.59 -4.87
CA TYR A 459 -3.23 29.48 -4.25
C TYR A 459 -2.89 30.95 -4.49
N ALA A 460 -3.91 31.80 -4.55
CA ALA A 460 -3.78 33.25 -4.43
C ALA A 460 -4.95 33.83 -3.64
N GLY A 461 -4.76 35.01 -3.05
CA GLY A 461 -5.75 35.62 -2.16
C GLY A 461 -5.65 35.08 -0.74
N ARG A 462 -6.67 35.33 0.09
CA ARG A 462 -6.69 34.86 1.48
C ARG A 462 -7.30 33.46 1.57
N TRP A 463 -6.61 32.56 2.27
CA TRP A 463 -7.05 31.20 2.50
C TRP A 463 -6.74 30.79 3.94
N THR A 464 -7.61 29.98 4.54
CA THR A 464 -7.26 29.16 5.70
C THR A 464 -7.04 27.74 5.20
N VAL A 465 -5.87 27.15 5.46
CA VAL A 465 -5.52 25.80 5.01
C VAL A 465 -5.56 24.86 6.20
N GLU A 466 -6.56 23.99 6.22
CA GLU A 466 -6.82 23.00 7.27
C GLU A 466 -6.29 21.60 6.85
N PRO A 467 -6.27 20.57 7.73
CA PRO A 467 -5.70 19.27 7.37
C PRO A 467 -6.32 18.65 6.11
N ALA A 468 -7.64 18.77 5.95
CA ALA A 468 -8.39 18.08 4.90
C ALA A 468 -9.01 19.01 3.83
N ARG A 469 -9.02 20.32 4.06
CA ARG A 469 -9.70 21.31 3.20
C ARG A 469 -9.01 22.67 3.21
N ILE A 470 -9.41 23.52 2.28
CA ILE A 470 -9.11 24.96 2.29
C ILE A 470 -10.41 25.75 2.40
N VAL A 471 -10.38 26.86 3.14
CA VAL A 471 -11.53 27.75 3.34
C VAL A 471 -11.23 29.10 2.70
N ALA A 472 -12.10 29.52 1.79
CA ALA A 472 -11.95 30.74 1.00
C ALA A 472 -12.15 32.01 1.85
N GLY A 473 -11.12 32.87 1.89
CA GLY A 473 -11.18 34.22 2.43
C GLY A 473 -11.49 35.27 1.35
N ALA A 474 -10.97 36.48 1.52
CA ALA A 474 -11.07 37.54 0.52
C ALA A 474 -10.19 37.26 -0.71
N ASP A 475 -10.72 37.53 -1.91
CA ASP A 475 -10.04 37.36 -3.22
C ASP A 475 -9.44 35.96 -3.45
N ALA A 476 -10.03 34.94 -2.82
CA ALA A 476 -9.60 33.55 -2.84
C ALA A 476 -9.65 32.97 -4.26
N ARG A 477 -8.47 32.59 -4.76
CA ARG A 477 -8.29 32.00 -6.09
C ARG A 477 -7.39 30.76 -6.05
N LEU A 478 -7.68 29.81 -6.92
CA LEU A 478 -6.97 28.54 -7.04
C LEU A 478 -6.64 28.27 -8.50
N ARG A 479 -5.42 27.84 -8.78
CA ARG A 479 -5.04 27.36 -10.11
C ARG A 479 -4.59 25.91 -10.03
N LEU A 480 -4.98 25.13 -11.03
CA LEU A 480 -4.54 23.75 -11.24
C LEU A 480 -4.24 23.54 -12.71
N ARG A 481 -3.07 22.98 -13.02
CA ARG A 481 -2.81 22.46 -14.36
C ARG A 481 -3.26 21.01 -14.42
N PHE A 482 -4.26 20.71 -15.22
CA PHE A 482 -4.90 19.39 -15.27
C PHE A 482 -4.78 18.74 -16.63
N GLN A 483 -5.02 17.42 -16.66
CA GLN A 483 -5.21 16.61 -17.85
C GLN A 483 -6.41 15.65 -17.65
N ALA A 484 -7.54 15.95 -18.29
CA ALA A 484 -8.78 15.19 -18.14
C ALA A 484 -9.82 15.56 -19.21
N ASN A 485 -10.89 14.77 -19.33
CA ASN A 485 -12.12 15.19 -20.01
C ASN A 485 -13.00 15.96 -19.04
N ASP A 486 -13.12 15.48 -17.81
CA ASP A 486 -14.01 16.05 -16.81
C ASP A 486 -13.23 16.43 -15.56
N VAL A 487 -13.58 17.59 -15.00
CA VAL A 487 -12.95 18.12 -13.79
C VAL A 487 -14.01 18.33 -12.73
N PHE A 488 -13.81 17.70 -11.58
CA PHE A 488 -14.70 17.79 -10.45
C PHE A 488 -13.97 18.32 -9.22
N LEU A 489 -14.70 18.95 -8.31
CA LEU A 489 -14.20 19.42 -7.04
C LEU A 489 -15.20 19.14 -5.93
N VAL A 490 -14.72 18.58 -4.83
CA VAL A 490 -15.51 18.39 -3.61
C VAL A 490 -15.57 19.73 -2.88
N LEU A 491 -16.80 20.27 -2.75
CA LEU A 491 -17.07 21.59 -2.17
C LEU A 491 -18.07 21.50 -1.01
N ALA A 492 -17.96 22.45 -0.09
CA ALA A 492 -18.90 22.69 1.01
C ALA A 492 -19.04 24.19 1.31
N GLY A 493 -19.92 24.52 2.25
CA GLY A 493 -20.24 25.90 2.63
C GLY A 493 -21.34 26.51 1.75
N GLU A 494 -21.40 27.83 1.73
CA GLU A 494 -22.37 28.61 0.96
C GLU A 494 -21.67 29.68 0.15
N GLY A 495 -21.99 29.78 -1.14
CA GLY A 495 -21.44 30.80 -2.03
C GLY A 495 -21.26 30.31 -3.45
N GLU A 496 -20.45 31.04 -4.23
CA GLU A 496 -20.22 30.75 -5.64
C GLU A 496 -18.75 30.48 -5.94
N VAL A 497 -18.51 29.60 -6.91
CA VAL A 497 -17.20 29.34 -7.50
C VAL A 497 -17.25 29.64 -9.00
N GLU A 498 -16.57 30.69 -9.44
CA GLU A 498 -16.39 30.98 -10.86
C GLU A 498 -15.30 30.07 -11.43
N VAL A 499 -15.62 29.38 -12.52
CA VAL A 499 -14.74 28.41 -13.18
C VAL A 499 -14.23 28.99 -14.50
N LEU A 500 -12.92 29.13 -14.64
CA LEU A 500 -12.24 29.53 -15.86
C LEU A 500 -11.27 28.43 -16.31
N VAL A 501 -11.19 28.18 -17.61
CA VAL A 501 -10.23 27.26 -18.22
C VAL A 501 -9.50 28.00 -19.32
N ASP A 502 -8.17 28.05 -19.22
CA ASP A 502 -7.30 28.79 -20.14
C ASP A 502 -7.72 30.26 -20.31
N GLY A 503 -8.19 30.87 -19.21
CA GLY A 503 -8.68 32.25 -19.16
C GLY A 503 -10.12 32.46 -19.65
N GLN A 504 -10.76 31.43 -20.19
CA GLN A 504 -12.15 31.50 -20.67
C GLN A 504 -13.12 31.00 -19.60
N ARG A 505 -14.11 31.81 -19.24
CA ARG A 505 -15.16 31.43 -18.29
C ARG A 505 -15.95 30.24 -18.82
N GLN A 506 -16.01 29.16 -18.04
CA GLN A 506 -16.78 27.96 -18.35
C GLN A 506 -18.17 28.02 -17.73
N ARG A 507 -18.23 28.26 -16.41
CA ARG A 507 -19.49 28.35 -15.65
C ARG A 507 -19.29 28.97 -14.26
N THR A 508 -20.39 29.22 -13.57
CA THR A 508 -20.39 29.50 -12.11
C THR A 508 -21.11 28.37 -11.39
N VAL A 509 -20.46 27.82 -10.36
CA VAL A 509 -21.00 26.74 -9.52
C VAL A 509 -21.55 27.37 -8.23
N HIS A 510 -22.82 27.10 -7.93
CA HIS A 510 -23.44 27.52 -6.68
C HIS A 510 -23.28 26.41 -5.64
N VAL A 511 -22.60 26.73 -4.55
CA VAL A 511 -22.31 25.81 -3.44
C VAL A 511 -23.31 26.08 -2.32
N SER A 512 -24.00 25.03 -1.90
CA SER A 512 -24.99 25.08 -0.81
C SER A 512 -25.37 23.67 -0.36
N GLY A 513 -25.88 23.56 0.87
CA GLY A 513 -26.39 22.32 1.44
C GLY A 513 -25.31 21.31 1.81
N THR A 514 -25.63 20.02 1.67
CA THR A 514 -24.72 18.92 2.03
C THR A 514 -23.43 18.97 1.18
N PRO A 515 -22.23 18.94 1.80
CA PRO A 515 -20.95 18.83 1.09
C PRO A 515 -20.98 17.70 0.07
N ARG A 516 -20.54 17.95 -1.17
CA ARG A 516 -20.61 16.97 -2.26
C ARG A 516 -19.64 17.29 -3.39
N LEU A 517 -19.57 16.38 -4.34
CA LEU A 517 -18.84 16.56 -5.58
C LEU A 517 -19.61 17.47 -6.55
N TYR A 518 -18.90 18.45 -7.14
CA TYR A 518 -19.42 19.36 -8.16
C TYR A 518 -18.62 19.23 -9.45
N MET A 519 -19.31 19.21 -10.60
CA MET A 519 -18.69 19.25 -11.91
C MET A 519 -18.33 20.68 -12.31
N LEU A 520 -17.04 20.95 -12.48
CA LEU A 520 -16.50 22.25 -12.81
C LEU A 520 -16.45 22.48 -14.32
N ALA A 521 -15.95 21.48 -15.06
CA ALA A 521 -15.81 21.52 -16.52
C ALA A 521 -15.94 20.11 -17.11
N GLU A 522 -16.45 20.04 -18.34
CA GLU A 522 -16.64 18.82 -19.14
C GLU A 522 -16.17 19.11 -20.57
N PHE A 523 -15.38 18.20 -21.13
CA PHE A 523 -14.80 18.33 -22.47
C PHE A 523 -15.08 17.08 -23.30
N ARG A 524 -15.51 17.29 -24.56
CA ARG A 524 -15.74 16.19 -25.52
C ARG A 524 -14.48 15.38 -25.86
N ARG A 525 -13.29 15.90 -25.59
CA ARG A 525 -12.00 15.29 -25.90
C ARG A 525 -11.00 15.63 -24.81
N PHE A 526 -10.05 14.71 -24.63
CA PHE A 526 -9.00 14.84 -23.65
C PHE A 526 -8.22 16.13 -23.86
N ARG A 527 -8.09 16.91 -22.78
CA ARG A 527 -7.43 18.21 -22.80
C ARG A 527 -6.45 18.32 -21.64
N ARG A 528 -5.34 19.01 -21.93
CA ARG A 528 -4.46 19.58 -20.92
C ARG A 528 -4.72 21.07 -20.86
N GLY A 529 -5.03 21.59 -19.68
CA GLY A 529 -5.44 23.00 -19.52
C GLY A 529 -5.02 23.58 -18.18
N LEU A 530 -5.14 24.90 -18.06
CA LEU A 530 -5.02 25.62 -16.80
C LEU A 530 -6.43 25.97 -16.29
N LEU A 531 -6.83 25.31 -15.21
CA LEU A 531 -8.02 25.67 -14.46
C LEU A 531 -7.68 26.85 -13.54
N GLU A 532 -8.52 27.88 -13.53
CA GLU A 532 -8.53 28.95 -12.52
C GLU A 532 -9.92 29.02 -11.91
N LEU A 533 -9.98 28.94 -10.58
CA LEU A 533 -11.20 29.07 -9.80
C LEU A 533 -11.14 30.33 -8.96
N ARG A 534 -12.28 31.02 -8.84
CA ARG A 534 -12.46 32.16 -7.95
C ARG A 534 -13.61 31.88 -7.01
N PHE A 535 -13.36 32.03 -5.72
CA PHE A 535 -14.27 31.59 -4.67
C PHE A 535 -14.89 32.78 -3.97
N SER A 536 -16.18 32.64 -3.65
CA SER A 536 -16.84 33.46 -2.64
C SER A 536 -16.29 33.12 -1.26
N ARG A 537 -16.27 34.11 -0.36
CA ARG A 537 -15.83 33.92 1.02
C ARG A 537 -16.70 32.85 1.71
N GLY A 538 -16.07 31.95 2.46
CA GLY A 538 -16.75 30.90 3.23
C GLY A 538 -16.97 29.60 2.45
N VAL A 539 -16.70 29.56 1.14
CA VAL A 539 -16.70 28.30 0.39
C VAL A 539 -15.49 27.46 0.80
N GLU A 540 -15.72 26.17 1.03
CA GLU A 540 -14.70 25.21 1.38
C GLU A 540 -14.43 24.27 0.20
N ALA A 541 -13.17 23.90 -0.02
CA ALA A 541 -12.76 22.97 -1.06
C ALA A 541 -11.82 21.88 -0.51
N TYR A 542 -12.03 20.63 -0.92
CA TYR A 542 -11.36 19.46 -0.35
C TYR A 542 -10.36 18.81 -1.31
N ALA A 543 -10.84 18.30 -2.45
CA ALA A 543 -10.02 17.61 -3.44
C ALA A 543 -10.59 17.73 -4.86
N PHE A 544 -9.69 17.82 -5.84
CA PHE A 544 -10.03 17.64 -7.25
C PHE A 544 -10.01 16.18 -7.64
N THR A 545 -11.01 15.76 -8.39
CA THR A 545 -11.09 14.44 -9.02
C THR A 545 -11.46 14.57 -10.50
N PHE A 546 -11.21 13.53 -11.30
CA PHE A 546 -11.22 13.66 -12.76
C PHE A 546 -11.98 12.51 -13.45
N GLY A 547 -12.40 12.76 -14.69
CA GLY A 547 -13.03 11.81 -15.60
C GLY A 547 -12.46 11.86 -17.01
#